data_AF-A0A933AZX3-F1
#
_entry.id   AF-A0A933AZX3-F1
#
_cell.length_a   1.000
_cell.length_b   1.000
_cell.length_c   1.000
_cell.angle_alpha   90.00
_cell.angle_beta   90.00
_cell.angle_gamma   90.00
#
_symmetry.space_group_name_H-M   'P 1'
#
loop_
_entity.id
_entity.type
_entity.pdbx_description
1 polymer ?
#
loop_
_entity_poly.entity_id
_entity_poly.type
_entity_poly.pdbx_seq_one_letter_code
_entity_poly.pdbx_strand_id
1 'polypeptide(L)'
;MTPRRLVIGGIGLLVSMSHGLSVSAESANSCVECHQTFEAGQESAPTQMMDHDIHVQRGLSCADCHGGDATSADQAAAMDPAKGFIGRPARQDIPQFCARCHGDPVYMRRYNPNLPTDQHLKYLTSQHGKRNALADPDVAVCTSCHGAHGVRSKKDPFSPVYPTNIPGTCAECHNDATRMERHGLPVTQHWEYSQSVHGQALLFRGDRGAPHCASCHGSHEASRPGTIAIGNVCAQCHSLTRDLFAKSPHKAAHEALGLPECEVCHGNHLIRKPSDEMLGVGADAVCVSCHEPGSAGYRSAQQMRASIERLKAQVAGAQAAVEQAAQLGMDMGEAEFELHEADTKLTQARTYVHAFSPPAMEPIVEEGLQHAGQAEGQGHRAMHEFRFRRQGLWVTLVIIAFLVGGLLLAIREFESRSK
;
A
#
# COMPACT_ATOMS: atom_id res chain seq x y z
N MET A 1 -19.71 -28.03 72.78
CA MET A 1 -18.94 -27.18 73.70
C MET A 1 -18.65 -25.86 72.99
N THR A 2 -19.29 -24.77 73.42
CA THR A 2 -18.99 -23.36 73.06
C THR A 2 -17.53 -23.01 73.41
N PRO A 3 -16.82 -22.14 72.65
CA PRO A 3 -17.00 -20.67 72.77
C PRO A 3 -16.67 -19.94 71.43
N ARG A 4 -16.65 -18.62 71.24
CA ARG A 4 -17.13 -17.39 71.89
C ARG A 4 -17.08 -16.33 70.77
N ARG A 5 -18.03 -15.39 70.78
CA ARG A 5 -18.00 -14.16 69.99
C ARG A 5 -16.78 -13.30 70.33
N LEU A 6 -16.20 -12.61 69.35
CA LEU A 6 -15.56 -11.33 69.59
C LEU A 6 -16.06 -10.31 68.55
N VAL A 7 -16.77 -9.31 69.07
CA VAL A 7 -17.21 -8.11 68.37
C VAL A 7 -16.08 -7.10 68.51
N ILE A 8 -15.62 -6.52 67.40
CA ILE A 8 -14.84 -5.28 67.41
C ILE A 8 -15.55 -4.31 66.49
N GLY A 9 -16.13 -3.27 67.09
CA GLY A 9 -16.77 -2.17 66.40
C GLY A 9 -15.73 -1.24 65.76
N GLY A 10 -15.91 -0.97 64.47
CA GLY A 10 -15.24 0.12 63.76
C GLY A 10 -16.24 1.26 63.57
N ILE A 11 -15.97 2.39 64.22
CA ILE A 11 -16.67 3.67 64.04
C ILE A 11 -16.35 4.16 62.62
N GLY A 12 -17.32 4.01 61.71
CA GLY A 12 -17.24 4.55 60.35
C GLY A 12 -17.60 6.03 60.35
N LEU A 13 -16.59 6.89 60.18
CA LEU A 13 -16.74 8.32 59.99
C LEU A 13 -17.36 8.57 58.59
N LEU A 14 -18.66 8.89 58.55
CA LEU A 14 -19.37 9.32 57.34
C LEU A 14 -18.92 10.73 56.95
N VAL A 15 -17.90 10.84 56.10
CA VAL A 15 -17.58 12.08 55.39
C VAL A 15 -18.49 12.17 54.17
N SER A 16 -19.54 12.98 54.28
CA SER A 16 -20.40 13.37 53.16
C SER A 16 -19.61 14.29 52.23
N MET A 17 -19.03 13.73 51.16
CA MET A 17 -18.48 14.53 50.07
C MET A 17 -19.60 14.80 49.07
N SER A 18 -20.25 15.96 49.22
CA SER A 18 -21.09 16.59 48.22
C SER A 18 -20.24 16.91 46.99
N HIS A 19 -20.12 15.92 46.09
CA HIS A 19 -19.65 16.15 44.74
C HIS A 19 -20.75 16.92 44.01
N GLY A 20 -20.62 18.24 44.01
CA GLY A 20 -21.32 19.07 43.04
C GLY A 20 -20.94 18.60 41.65
N LEU A 21 -21.85 17.87 41.02
CA LEU A 21 -21.86 17.65 39.58
C LEU A 21 -21.89 19.03 38.93
N SER A 22 -20.70 19.53 38.62
CA SER A 22 -20.52 20.66 37.73
C SER A 22 -20.83 20.12 36.35
N VAL A 23 -22.12 20.16 35.99
CA VAL A 23 -22.55 20.03 34.60
C VAL A 23 -21.86 21.18 33.88
N SER A 24 -20.81 20.86 33.11
CA SER A 24 -20.29 21.79 32.12
C SER A 24 -21.48 22.18 31.26
N ALA A 25 -21.88 23.45 31.33
CA ALA A 25 -22.91 23.99 30.48
C ALA A 25 -22.49 23.72 29.04
N GLU A 26 -23.21 22.81 28.39
CA GLU A 26 -23.21 22.65 26.95
C GLU A 26 -23.52 24.05 26.41
N SER A 27 -22.54 24.69 25.76
CA SER A 27 -22.72 26.03 25.23
C SER A 27 -23.94 26.00 24.31
N ALA A 28 -25.01 26.71 24.69
CA ALA A 28 -26.21 26.80 23.88
C ALA A 28 -25.81 27.12 22.43
N ASN A 29 -26.17 26.22 21.50
CA ASN A 29 -25.87 26.38 20.09
C ASN A 29 -27.20 26.54 19.35
N SER A 30 -27.75 27.75 19.43
CA SER A 30 -29.03 28.10 18.80
C SER A 30 -29.03 27.85 17.29
N CYS A 31 -27.85 27.86 16.66
CA CYS A 31 -27.68 27.55 15.25
C CYS A 31 -28.14 26.12 14.95
N VAL A 32 -27.64 25.12 15.68
CA VAL A 32 -28.04 23.72 15.44
C VAL A 32 -29.50 23.51 15.82
N GLU A 33 -29.94 24.06 16.95
CA GLU A 33 -31.31 23.94 17.44
C GLU A 33 -32.34 24.46 16.43
N CYS A 34 -32.05 25.60 15.79
CA CYS A 34 -32.91 26.15 14.74
C CYS A 34 -32.74 25.38 13.43
N HIS A 35 -31.51 25.15 12.97
CA HIS A 35 -31.25 24.56 11.65
C HIS A 35 -31.72 23.10 11.51
N GLN A 36 -31.76 22.33 12.60
CA GLN A 36 -32.28 20.96 12.58
C GLN A 36 -33.81 20.88 12.46
N THR A 37 -34.54 21.97 12.71
CA THR A 37 -36.01 22.00 12.66
C THR A 37 -36.57 22.25 11.26
N PHE A 38 -35.73 22.71 10.33
CA PHE A 38 -36.13 22.86 8.94
C PHE A 38 -36.40 21.48 8.32
N GLU A 39 -37.30 21.47 7.33
CA GLU A 39 -37.49 20.29 6.50
C GLU A 39 -36.17 19.80 5.89
N ALA A 40 -36.11 18.51 5.55
CA ALA A 40 -34.92 17.93 4.95
C ALA A 40 -34.56 18.68 3.66
N GLY A 41 -33.43 19.38 3.69
CA GLY A 41 -33.09 20.37 2.67
C GLY A 41 -31.72 20.98 2.90
N GLN A 42 -31.40 22.02 2.15
CA GLN A 42 -30.08 22.65 2.18
C GLN A 42 -29.78 23.29 3.54
N GLU A 43 -30.81 23.75 4.24
CA GLU A 43 -30.76 24.44 5.52
C GLU A 43 -30.53 23.49 6.69
N SER A 44 -31.04 22.25 6.62
CA SER A 44 -30.92 21.22 7.66
C SER A 44 -29.80 20.19 7.38
N ALA A 45 -29.32 20.07 6.13
CA ALA A 45 -28.28 19.11 5.79
C ALA A 45 -26.97 19.27 6.61
N PRO A 46 -26.45 20.48 6.88
CA PRO A 46 -25.22 20.62 7.68
C PRO A 46 -25.33 20.06 9.09
N THR A 47 -26.49 20.18 9.76
CA THR A 47 -26.66 19.70 11.14
C THR A 47 -26.69 18.18 11.22
N GLN A 48 -27.18 17.51 10.16
CA GLN A 48 -27.24 16.04 10.08
C GLN A 48 -25.86 15.40 9.83
N MET A 49 -24.90 16.15 9.31
CA MET A 49 -23.56 15.65 8.98
C MET A 49 -22.55 15.82 10.12
N MET A 50 -22.95 16.46 11.22
CA MET A 50 -22.04 17.03 12.20
C MET A 50 -21.48 16.01 13.21
N ASP A 51 -22.18 14.90 13.45
CA ASP A 51 -21.75 13.83 14.38
C ASP A 51 -20.37 13.25 14.03
N HIS A 52 -20.00 13.32 12.75
CA HIS A 52 -18.74 12.79 12.22
C HIS A 52 -17.75 13.89 11.82
N ASP A 53 -18.08 15.15 12.07
CA ASP A 53 -17.22 16.28 11.75
C ASP A 53 -16.07 16.39 12.76
N ILE A 54 -14.84 16.36 12.24
CA ILE A 54 -13.64 16.42 13.08
C ILE A 54 -13.47 17.77 13.76
N HIS A 55 -14.03 18.86 13.23
CA HIS A 55 -13.97 20.17 13.87
C HIS A 55 -14.91 20.22 15.08
N VAL A 56 -16.12 19.68 14.96
CA VAL A 56 -17.08 19.62 16.08
C VAL A 56 -16.62 18.67 17.18
N GLN A 57 -16.05 17.51 16.82
CA GLN A 57 -15.40 16.62 17.79
C GLN A 57 -14.22 17.27 18.53
N ARG A 58 -13.70 18.39 18.04
CA ARG A 58 -12.64 19.19 18.65
C ARG A 58 -13.15 20.48 19.30
N GLY A 59 -14.46 20.60 19.46
CA GLY A 59 -15.11 21.70 20.17
C GLY A 59 -15.30 22.97 19.33
N LEU A 60 -15.16 22.90 18.00
CA LEU A 60 -15.57 24.01 17.14
C LEU A 60 -17.09 23.95 16.92
N SER A 61 -17.70 25.12 16.85
CA SER A 61 -19.11 25.35 16.62
C SER A 61 -19.36 25.93 15.22
N CYS A 62 -20.64 26.07 14.86
CA CYS A 62 -21.04 26.72 13.61
C CYS A 62 -20.48 28.14 13.50
N ALA A 63 -20.45 28.88 14.61
CA ALA A 63 -19.96 30.25 14.66
C ALA A 63 -18.44 30.37 14.49
N ASP A 64 -17.66 29.33 14.80
CA ASP A 64 -16.21 29.34 14.55
C ASP A 64 -15.87 29.35 13.05
N CYS A 65 -16.77 28.84 12.21
CA CYS A 65 -16.65 28.88 10.76
C CYS A 65 -17.45 30.03 10.14
N HIS A 66 -18.71 30.19 10.53
CA HIS A 66 -19.64 31.13 9.91
C HIS A 66 -19.76 32.48 10.60
N GLY A 67 -19.20 32.65 11.80
CA GLY A 67 -19.39 33.84 12.64
C GLY A 67 -20.80 33.94 13.23
N GLY A 68 -21.18 35.13 13.69
CA GLY A 68 -22.50 35.38 14.29
C GLY A 68 -22.53 35.14 15.79
N ASP A 69 -23.75 35.05 16.34
CA ASP A 69 -24.01 34.86 17.77
C ASP A 69 -24.79 33.58 18.03
N ALA A 70 -24.05 32.50 18.32
CA ALA A 70 -24.60 31.18 18.61
C ALA A 70 -25.43 31.11 19.91
N THR A 71 -25.46 32.17 20.71
CA THR A 71 -26.24 32.21 21.96
C THR A 71 -27.64 32.81 21.75
N SER A 72 -27.87 33.47 20.61
CA SER A 72 -29.14 34.12 20.30
C SER A 72 -30.08 33.16 19.57
N ALA A 73 -31.29 32.97 20.09
CA ALA A 73 -32.37 32.28 19.37
C ALA A 73 -33.05 33.15 18.30
N ASP A 74 -32.85 34.48 18.35
CA ASP A 74 -33.32 35.38 17.30
C ASP A 74 -32.44 35.28 16.06
N GLN A 75 -33.07 35.01 14.92
CA GLN A 75 -32.40 34.77 13.63
C GLN A 75 -31.57 35.97 13.18
N ALA A 76 -32.11 37.18 13.29
CA ALA A 76 -31.44 38.39 12.81
C ALA A 76 -30.23 38.73 13.69
N ALA A 77 -30.33 38.54 15.00
CA ALA A 77 -29.24 38.74 15.94
C ALA A 77 -28.18 37.63 15.90
N ALA A 78 -28.57 36.39 15.57
CA ALA A 78 -27.67 35.24 15.41
C ALA A 78 -26.84 35.32 14.13
N MET A 79 -27.46 35.73 13.01
CA MET A 79 -26.82 35.85 11.68
C MET A 79 -26.44 37.29 11.33
N ASP A 80 -26.18 38.14 12.33
CA ASP A 80 -25.82 39.54 12.12
C ASP A 80 -24.41 39.67 11.49
N PRO A 81 -24.27 40.26 10.29
CA PRO A 81 -22.97 40.53 9.68
C PRO A 81 -22.06 41.39 10.56
N ALA A 82 -22.62 42.26 11.42
CA ALA A 82 -21.84 43.08 12.36
C ALA A 82 -21.13 42.22 13.43
N LYS A 83 -21.62 41.00 13.68
CA LYS A 83 -20.98 40.00 14.53
C LYS A 83 -20.12 39.01 13.73
N GLY A 84 -19.73 39.40 12.52
CA GLY A 84 -18.84 38.62 11.66
C GLY A 84 -19.52 37.43 10.97
N PHE A 85 -20.87 37.39 10.91
CA PHE A 85 -21.56 36.34 10.17
C PHE A 85 -21.28 36.45 8.66
N ILE A 86 -20.79 35.38 8.05
CA ILE A 86 -20.38 35.35 6.63
C ILE A 86 -21.28 34.50 5.73
N GLY A 87 -22.22 33.75 6.29
CA GLY A 87 -23.03 32.80 5.53
C GLY A 87 -22.16 31.79 4.77
N ARG A 88 -22.54 31.44 3.53
CA ARG A 88 -21.78 30.52 2.68
C ARG A 88 -20.61 31.26 2.00
N PRO A 89 -19.34 30.90 2.28
CA PRO A 89 -18.20 31.51 1.60
C PRO A 89 -18.27 31.29 0.08
N ALA A 90 -17.84 32.28 -0.69
CA ALA A 90 -17.72 32.12 -2.13
C ALA A 90 -16.67 31.04 -2.43
N ARG A 91 -16.92 30.25 -3.48
CA ARG A 91 -16.12 29.05 -3.80
C ARG A 91 -14.63 29.37 -3.96
N GLN A 92 -14.32 30.48 -4.62
CA GLN A 92 -12.95 30.94 -4.85
C GLN A 92 -12.18 31.26 -3.57
N ASP A 93 -12.90 31.64 -2.50
CA ASP A 93 -12.32 32.08 -1.22
C ASP A 93 -12.16 30.93 -0.22
N ILE A 94 -12.72 29.75 -0.52
CA ILE A 94 -12.65 28.55 0.34
C ILE A 94 -11.20 28.19 0.72
N PRO A 95 -10.21 28.20 -0.19
CA PRO A 95 -8.82 27.88 0.18
C PRO A 95 -8.27 28.80 1.27
N GLN A 96 -8.43 30.11 1.10
CA GLN A 96 -7.99 31.10 2.08
C GLN A 96 -8.80 30.98 3.38
N PHE A 97 -10.10 30.69 3.29
CA PHE A 97 -10.97 30.49 4.43
C PHE A 97 -10.45 29.37 5.34
N CYS A 98 -10.16 28.19 4.79
CA CYS A 98 -9.61 27.05 5.55
C CYS A 98 -8.21 27.36 6.09
N ALA A 99 -7.40 28.09 5.32
CA ALA A 99 -6.03 28.45 5.69
C ALA A 99 -5.92 29.38 6.90
N ARG A 100 -7.00 30.09 7.30
CA ARG A 100 -7.00 30.90 8.53
C ARG A 100 -6.61 30.11 9.78
N CYS A 101 -6.99 28.83 9.80
CA CYS A 101 -6.65 27.89 10.87
C CYS A 101 -5.60 26.90 10.39
N HIS A 102 -5.86 26.20 9.27
CA HIS A 102 -4.98 25.14 8.77
C HIS A 102 -3.68 25.65 8.14
N GLY A 103 -3.53 26.97 7.97
CA GLY A 103 -2.28 27.63 7.60
C GLY A 103 -1.49 28.20 8.78
N ASP A 104 -2.06 28.17 9.99
CA ASP A 104 -1.45 28.74 11.20
C ASP A 104 -0.91 27.63 12.13
N PRO A 105 0.41 27.46 12.25
CA PRO A 105 1.02 26.46 13.13
C PRO A 105 0.83 26.76 14.63
N VAL A 106 0.64 28.02 15.03
CA VAL A 106 0.32 28.37 16.42
C VAL A 106 -1.10 27.90 16.74
N TYR A 107 -2.05 28.18 15.85
CA TYR A 107 -3.43 27.73 15.99
C TYR A 107 -3.51 26.19 16.03
N MET A 108 -2.95 25.51 15.02
CA MET A 108 -3.11 24.06 14.86
C MET A 108 -2.42 23.23 15.93
N ARG A 109 -1.33 23.73 16.54
CA ARG A 109 -0.66 23.03 17.65
C ARG A 109 -1.57 22.74 18.84
N ARG A 110 -2.61 23.55 19.05
CA ARG A 110 -3.61 23.33 20.12
C ARG A 110 -4.48 22.11 19.89
N TYR A 111 -4.64 21.66 18.64
CA TYR A 111 -5.54 20.58 18.25
C TYR A 111 -4.81 19.35 17.73
N ASN A 112 -3.79 19.54 16.89
CA ASN A 112 -2.97 18.48 16.33
C ASN A 112 -1.61 19.05 15.90
N PRO A 113 -0.56 18.95 16.75
CA PRO A 113 0.76 19.47 16.43
C PRO A 113 1.44 18.75 15.26
N ASN A 114 0.97 17.57 14.87
CA ASN A 114 1.51 16.80 13.75
C ASN A 114 0.79 17.10 12.43
N LEU A 115 -0.21 17.99 12.40
CA LEU A 115 -0.87 18.38 11.15
C LEU A 115 -0.01 19.41 10.41
N PRO A 116 0.42 19.15 9.16
CA PRO A 116 1.16 20.14 8.37
C PRO A 116 0.30 21.37 8.06
N THR A 117 0.88 22.56 8.15
CA THR A 117 0.18 23.84 7.89
C THR A 117 0.60 24.54 6.60
N ASP A 118 1.45 23.90 5.80
CA ASP A 118 1.90 24.38 4.49
C ASP A 118 0.98 23.96 3.34
N GLN A 119 -0.12 23.25 3.62
CA GLN A 119 -0.99 22.65 2.60
C GLN A 119 -1.68 23.70 1.71
N HIS A 120 -2.03 24.86 2.26
CA HIS A 120 -2.55 25.98 1.46
C HIS A 120 -1.50 26.49 0.46
N LEU A 121 -0.24 26.65 0.89
CA LEU A 121 0.84 27.09 0.00
C LEU A 121 1.08 26.08 -1.13
N LYS A 122 1.03 24.79 -0.81
CA LYS A 122 1.09 23.69 -1.80
C LYS A 122 -0.07 23.73 -2.80
N TYR A 123 -1.28 24.00 -2.32
CA TYR A 123 -2.44 24.19 -3.19
C TYR A 123 -2.26 25.37 -4.16
N LEU A 124 -1.71 26.50 -3.70
CA LEU A 124 -1.49 27.66 -4.56
C LEU A 124 -0.51 27.39 -5.71
N THR A 125 0.43 26.44 -5.57
CA THR A 125 1.34 26.06 -6.66
C THR A 125 0.71 25.08 -7.66
N SER A 126 -0.40 24.45 -7.30
CA SER A 126 -1.13 23.49 -8.13
C SER A 126 -1.84 24.14 -9.32
N GLN A 127 -2.19 23.34 -10.33
CA GLN A 127 -3.04 23.82 -11.44
C GLN A 127 -4.47 24.12 -10.97
N HIS A 128 -4.97 23.43 -9.94
CA HIS A 128 -6.27 23.75 -9.33
C HIS A 128 -6.24 25.15 -8.69
N GLY A 129 -5.23 25.44 -7.87
CA GLY A 129 -5.07 26.74 -7.21
C GLY A 129 -4.86 27.89 -8.18
N LYS A 130 -4.00 27.72 -9.18
CA LYS A 130 -3.77 28.73 -10.22
C LYS A 130 -5.04 29.08 -11.01
N ARG A 131 -5.86 28.08 -11.36
CA ARG A 131 -7.14 28.29 -12.06
C ARG A 131 -8.22 28.84 -11.13
N ASN A 132 -8.25 28.43 -9.87
CA ASN A 132 -9.17 29.00 -8.88
C ASN A 132 -8.93 30.50 -8.67
N ALA A 133 -7.67 30.95 -8.74
CA ALA A 133 -7.32 32.38 -8.71
C ALA A 133 -7.84 33.16 -9.94
N LEU A 134 -8.20 32.47 -11.02
CA LEU A 134 -8.87 33.03 -12.20
C LEU A 134 -10.39 32.84 -12.15
N ALA A 135 -10.94 32.48 -10.98
CA ALA A 135 -12.36 32.18 -10.74
C ALA A 135 -12.92 31.05 -11.64
N ASP A 136 -12.07 30.10 -12.05
CA ASP A 136 -12.49 28.90 -12.78
C ASP A 136 -13.39 28.03 -11.88
N PRO A 137 -14.68 27.81 -12.21
CA PRO A 137 -15.59 27.07 -11.34
C PRO A 137 -15.36 25.55 -11.38
N ASP A 138 -14.63 25.05 -12.38
CA ASP A 138 -14.48 23.62 -12.66
C ASP A 138 -13.37 22.97 -11.84
N VAL A 139 -12.51 23.75 -11.19
CA VAL A 139 -11.34 23.24 -10.46
C VAL A 139 -11.59 22.98 -8.99
N ALA A 140 -10.90 21.99 -8.43
CA ALA A 140 -11.04 21.61 -7.03
C ALA A 140 -10.60 22.73 -6.06
N VAL A 141 -11.31 22.85 -4.95
CA VAL A 141 -10.92 23.58 -3.73
C VAL A 141 -10.92 22.63 -2.54
N CYS A 142 -10.56 23.10 -1.35
CA CYS A 142 -10.45 22.26 -0.14
C CYS A 142 -11.69 21.37 0.08
N THR A 143 -12.87 21.95 -0.06
CA THR A 143 -14.16 21.26 0.17
C THR A 143 -14.52 20.29 -0.94
N SER A 144 -13.87 20.33 -2.10
CA SER A 144 -14.06 19.33 -3.17
C SER A 144 -13.52 17.96 -2.80
N CYS A 145 -12.55 17.87 -1.87
CA CYS A 145 -12.01 16.60 -1.42
C CYS A 145 -12.32 16.31 0.06
N HIS A 146 -12.39 17.35 0.91
CA HIS A 146 -12.64 17.16 2.34
C HIS A 146 -14.11 17.25 2.74
N GLY A 147 -14.98 17.77 1.86
CA GLY A 147 -16.33 18.21 2.21
C GLY A 147 -16.34 19.61 2.83
N ALA A 148 -17.50 20.26 2.83
CA ALA A 148 -17.71 21.56 3.49
C ALA A 148 -18.23 21.43 4.93
N HIS A 149 -18.97 20.36 5.19
CA HIS A 149 -19.49 19.96 6.50
C HIS A 149 -19.33 18.44 6.63
N GLY A 150 -19.33 17.92 7.85
CA GLY A 150 -19.05 16.50 8.08
C GLY A 150 -17.63 16.13 7.70
N VAL A 151 -16.69 17.06 7.86
CA VAL A 151 -15.30 16.89 7.44
C VAL A 151 -14.68 15.77 8.28
N ARG A 152 -14.39 14.65 7.63
CA ARG A 152 -13.82 13.47 8.28
C ARG A 152 -12.30 13.50 8.31
N SER A 153 -11.73 12.96 9.38
CA SER A 153 -10.29 12.69 9.47
C SER A 153 -9.82 11.78 8.33
N LYS A 154 -8.64 12.03 7.76
CA LYS A 154 -8.04 11.14 6.72
C LYS A 154 -7.80 9.69 7.18
N LYS A 155 -7.93 9.43 8.49
CA LYS A 155 -7.83 8.09 9.09
C LYS A 155 -9.17 7.35 9.13
N ASP A 156 -10.28 8.06 8.94
CA ASP A 156 -11.63 7.50 8.88
C ASP A 156 -11.86 6.85 7.50
N PRO A 157 -12.21 5.55 7.42
CA PRO A 157 -12.53 4.85 6.16
C PRO A 157 -13.64 5.51 5.33
N PHE A 158 -14.53 6.29 5.94
CA PHE A 158 -15.59 7.02 5.25
C PHE A 158 -15.16 8.41 4.76
N SER A 159 -13.93 8.83 5.04
CA SER A 159 -13.40 10.09 4.52
C SER A 159 -13.13 9.97 3.02
N PRO A 160 -13.50 10.96 2.18
CA PRO A 160 -13.16 10.91 0.75
C PRO A 160 -11.64 10.94 0.50
N VAL A 161 -10.87 11.45 1.46
CA VAL A 161 -9.39 11.47 1.41
C VAL A 161 -8.75 10.27 2.14
N TYR A 162 -9.52 9.25 2.49
CA TYR A 162 -8.97 7.97 2.95
C TYR A 162 -8.28 7.25 1.77
N PRO A 163 -7.15 6.54 1.97
CA PRO A 163 -6.33 6.02 0.87
C PRO A 163 -7.09 5.27 -0.23
N THR A 164 -8.02 4.38 0.13
CA THR A 164 -8.80 3.60 -0.84
C THR A 164 -9.88 4.41 -1.57
N ASN A 165 -10.25 5.57 -1.04
CA ASN A 165 -11.29 6.44 -1.60
C ASN A 165 -10.70 7.54 -2.50
N ILE A 166 -9.42 7.88 -2.32
CA ILE A 166 -8.72 8.92 -3.11
C ILE A 166 -8.90 8.74 -4.62
N PRO A 167 -8.75 7.54 -5.22
CA PRO A 167 -8.98 7.37 -6.65
C PRO A 167 -10.39 7.78 -7.10
N GLY A 168 -11.40 7.43 -6.31
CA GLY A 168 -12.79 7.85 -6.55
C GLY A 168 -12.97 9.36 -6.42
N THR A 169 -12.40 9.96 -5.37
CA THR A 169 -12.44 11.42 -5.13
C THR A 169 -11.83 12.21 -6.30
N CYS A 170 -10.70 11.74 -6.84
CA CYS A 170 -10.13 12.36 -8.05
C CYS A 170 -11.05 12.17 -9.27
N ALA A 171 -11.65 10.98 -9.42
CA ALA A 171 -12.50 10.61 -10.54
C ALA A 171 -13.83 11.39 -10.61
N GLU A 172 -14.31 11.95 -9.49
CA GLU A 172 -15.50 12.82 -9.48
C GLU A 172 -15.41 13.95 -10.53
N CYS A 173 -14.20 14.45 -10.78
CA CYS A 173 -13.93 15.47 -11.80
C CYS A 173 -13.12 14.90 -12.96
N HIS A 174 -12.12 14.06 -12.71
CA HIS A 174 -11.19 13.59 -13.74
C HIS A 174 -11.74 12.47 -14.64
N ASN A 175 -12.97 12.00 -14.40
CA ASN A 175 -13.70 11.11 -15.31
C ASN A 175 -14.85 11.84 -16.05
N ASP A 176 -15.04 13.15 -15.81
CA ASP A 176 -16.05 13.97 -16.47
C ASP A 176 -15.48 14.51 -17.80
N ALA A 177 -15.90 13.92 -18.91
CA ALA A 177 -15.46 14.29 -20.25
C ALA A 177 -15.70 15.77 -20.57
N THR A 178 -16.87 16.31 -20.22
CA THR A 178 -17.23 17.70 -20.53
C THR A 178 -16.33 18.68 -19.76
N ARG A 179 -16.04 18.36 -18.50
CA ARG A 179 -15.15 19.18 -17.66
C ARG A 179 -13.70 19.07 -18.11
N MET A 180 -13.21 17.87 -18.38
CA MET A 180 -11.81 17.65 -18.75
C MET A 180 -11.49 18.17 -20.15
N GLU A 181 -12.43 18.09 -21.10
CA GLU A 181 -12.28 18.63 -22.45
C GLU A 181 -12.04 20.15 -22.44
N ARG A 182 -12.77 20.90 -21.60
CA ARG A 182 -12.56 22.35 -21.39
C ARG A 182 -11.16 22.70 -20.87
N HIS A 183 -10.43 21.72 -20.37
CA HIS A 183 -9.07 21.87 -19.88
C HIS A 183 -8.02 21.12 -20.71
N GLY A 184 -8.43 20.47 -21.82
CA GLY A 184 -7.56 19.67 -22.67
C GLY A 184 -6.94 18.46 -21.95
N LEU A 185 -7.69 17.87 -21.02
CA LEU A 185 -7.24 16.72 -20.22
C LEU A 185 -7.94 15.43 -20.66
N PRO A 186 -7.28 14.26 -20.55
CA PRO A 186 -7.92 12.99 -20.80
C PRO A 186 -8.78 12.55 -19.59
N VAL A 187 -9.60 11.51 -19.78
CA VAL A 187 -10.52 10.95 -18.76
C VAL A 187 -10.28 9.48 -18.43
N THR A 188 -9.36 8.80 -19.11
CA THR A 188 -9.14 7.36 -18.95
C THR A 188 -8.35 6.99 -17.69
N GLN A 189 -7.74 7.96 -17.02
CA GLN A 189 -6.72 7.77 -15.98
C GLN A 189 -7.25 6.95 -14.80
N HIS A 190 -8.48 7.22 -14.36
CA HIS A 190 -9.07 6.47 -13.25
C HIS A 190 -9.29 5.00 -13.62
N TRP A 191 -9.78 4.75 -14.84
CA TRP A 191 -9.98 3.40 -15.34
C TRP A 191 -8.64 2.66 -15.48
N GLU A 192 -7.67 3.27 -16.15
CA GLU A 192 -6.32 2.72 -16.30
C GLU A 192 -5.66 2.42 -14.95
N TYR A 193 -5.76 3.34 -14.00
CA TYR A 193 -5.26 3.15 -12.64
C TYR A 193 -5.92 1.94 -11.97
N SER A 194 -7.24 1.79 -12.08
CA SER A 194 -7.96 0.66 -11.48
C SER A 194 -7.49 -0.70 -12.03
N GLN A 195 -7.00 -0.72 -13.27
CA GLN A 195 -6.47 -1.91 -13.93
C GLN A 195 -4.96 -2.12 -13.68
N SER A 196 -4.26 -1.09 -13.19
CA SER A 196 -2.84 -1.18 -12.86
C SER A 196 -2.58 -2.07 -11.65
N VAL A 197 -1.34 -2.54 -11.48
CA VAL A 197 -0.95 -3.32 -10.30
C VAL A 197 -1.11 -2.58 -8.99
N HIS A 198 -0.92 -1.26 -9.01
CA HIS A 198 -1.11 -0.41 -7.84
C HIS A 198 -2.60 -0.27 -7.49
N GLY A 199 -3.45 -0.03 -8.49
CA GLY A 199 -4.90 0.01 -8.29
C GLY A 199 -5.47 -1.35 -7.88
N GLN A 200 -4.98 -2.45 -8.46
CA GLN A 200 -5.34 -3.81 -8.06
C GLN A 200 -4.96 -4.09 -6.60
N ALA A 201 -3.79 -3.63 -6.16
CA ALA A 201 -3.37 -3.75 -4.76
C ALA A 201 -4.25 -2.91 -3.82
N LEU A 202 -4.47 -1.63 -4.15
CA LEU A 202 -5.19 -0.70 -3.28
C LEU A 202 -6.69 -0.98 -3.23
N LEU A 203 -7.35 -1.04 -4.39
CA LEU A 203 -8.81 -1.05 -4.50
C LEU A 203 -9.42 -2.43 -4.26
N PHE A 204 -8.72 -3.49 -4.66
CA PHE A 204 -9.25 -4.86 -4.59
C PHE A 204 -8.67 -5.67 -3.44
N ARG A 205 -7.36 -5.53 -3.16
CA ARG A 205 -6.72 -6.22 -2.01
C ARG A 205 -6.76 -5.40 -0.72
N GLY A 206 -7.15 -4.13 -0.77
CA GLY A 206 -7.16 -3.25 0.40
C GLY A 206 -5.76 -2.91 0.93
N ASP A 207 -4.72 -3.11 0.12
CA ASP A 207 -3.35 -2.82 0.50
C ASP A 207 -3.12 -1.30 0.53
N ARG A 208 -3.21 -0.72 1.73
CA ARG A 208 -3.02 0.72 1.96
C ARG A 208 -1.56 1.17 1.78
N GLY A 209 -0.62 0.24 1.66
CA GLY A 209 0.76 0.53 1.29
C GLY A 209 0.94 0.76 -0.22
N ALA A 210 -0.03 0.33 -1.03
CA ALA A 210 -0.02 0.59 -2.46
C ALA A 210 -0.27 2.08 -2.76
N PRO A 211 0.43 2.66 -3.76
CA PRO A 211 0.30 4.07 -4.08
C PRO A 211 -1.05 4.38 -4.71
N HIS A 212 -1.62 5.53 -4.35
CA HIS A 212 -2.84 6.11 -4.91
C HIS A 212 -2.51 7.36 -5.74
N CYS A 213 -3.53 8.01 -6.32
CA CYS A 213 -3.34 9.20 -7.18
C CYS A 213 -2.47 10.27 -6.50
N ALA A 214 -2.78 10.62 -5.25
CA ALA A 214 -1.98 11.59 -4.49
C ALA A 214 -0.57 11.12 -4.09
N SER A 215 -0.24 9.82 -4.15
CA SER A 215 1.13 9.34 -3.93
C SER A 215 2.04 9.73 -5.09
N CYS A 216 1.50 9.77 -6.30
CA CYS A 216 2.26 10.16 -7.50
C CYS A 216 2.13 11.65 -7.84
N HIS A 217 0.95 12.22 -7.63
CA HIS A 217 0.64 13.61 -7.98
C HIS A 217 0.82 14.59 -6.80
N GLY A 218 1.02 14.10 -5.58
CA GLY A 218 0.95 14.92 -4.36
C GLY A 218 -0.48 15.17 -3.91
N SER A 219 -0.69 15.33 -2.60
CA SER A 219 -2.04 15.50 -2.02
C SER A 219 -2.64 16.87 -2.24
N HIS A 220 -1.86 17.94 -2.06
CA HIS A 220 -2.37 19.32 -2.14
C HIS A 220 -1.77 20.08 -3.31
N GLU A 221 -0.58 19.69 -3.79
CA GLU A 221 0.02 20.18 -5.02
C GLU A 221 -0.67 19.61 -6.26
N ALA A 222 -1.25 18.40 -6.17
CA ALA A 222 -1.94 17.67 -7.24
C ALA A 222 -1.31 17.91 -8.63
N SER A 223 0.02 17.83 -8.67
CA SER A 223 0.83 18.31 -9.77
C SER A 223 0.77 17.34 -10.95
N ARG A 224 0.98 17.87 -12.16
CA ARG A 224 1.24 17.02 -13.31
C ARG A 224 2.63 16.41 -13.15
N PRO A 225 2.81 15.08 -13.29
CA PRO A 225 4.11 14.46 -13.12
C PRO A 225 5.15 15.02 -14.08
N GLY A 226 4.79 15.60 -15.23
CA GLY A 226 5.73 16.28 -16.14
C GLY A 226 6.38 17.58 -15.62
N THR A 227 5.96 18.10 -14.47
CA THR A 227 6.67 19.19 -13.76
C THR A 227 7.63 18.67 -12.69
N ILE A 228 7.66 17.35 -12.48
CA ILE A 228 8.53 16.62 -11.55
C ILE A 228 9.33 15.61 -12.40
N ALA A 229 10.56 15.25 -12.04
CA ALA A 229 11.20 14.12 -12.74
C ALA A 229 10.41 12.85 -12.40
N ILE A 230 9.70 12.25 -13.36
CA ILE A 230 8.85 11.07 -13.15
C ILE A 230 9.59 9.93 -12.42
N GLY A 231 10.88 9.76 -12.72
CA GLY A 231 11.73 8.78 -12.04
C GLY A 231 11.84 9.00 -10.54
N ASN A 232 11.78 10.25 -10.06
CA ASN A 232 11.79 10.57 -8.63
C ASN A 232 10.48 10.20 -7.94
N VAL A 233 9.36 10.18 -8.68
CA VAL A 233 8.07 9.71 -8.14
C VAL A 233 8.14 8.22 -7.88
N CYS A 234 8.63 7.45 -8.86
CA CYS A 234 8.81 6.00 -8.72
C CYS A 234 9.84 5.67 -7.61
N ALA A 235 10.91 6.47 -7.49
CA ALA A 235 12.00 6.27 -6.55
C ALA A 235 11.61 6.36 -5.08
N GLN A 236 10.46 6.97 -4.75
CA GLN A 236 9.97 7.02 -3.37
C GLN A 236 9.74 5.62 -2.78
N CYS A 237 9.44 4.64 -3.63
CA CYS A 237 9.27 3.24 -3.24
C CYS A 237 10.27 2.31 -3.95
N HIS A 238 10.60 2.58 -5.22
CA HIS A 238 11.51 1.76 -6.03
C HIS A 238 12.93 2.36 -6.07
N SER A 239 13.50 2.64 -4.90
CA SER A 239 14.80 3.30 -4.75
C SER A 239 15.94 2.49 -5.37
N LEU A 240 16.03 1.20 -5.09
CA LEU A 240 17.05 0.32 -5.68
C LEU A 240 16.97 0.30 -7.21
N THR A 241 15.76 0.17 -7.75
CA THR A 241 15.51 0.23 -9.19
C THR A 241 15.96 1.56 -9.78
N ARG A 242 15.65 2.67 -9.10
CA ARG A 242 16.08 4.01 -9.51
C ARG A 242 17.60 4.14 -9.53
N ASP A 243 18.28 3.60 -8.52
CA ASP A 243 19.74 3.66 -8.39
C ASP A 243 20.44 2.85 -9.50
N LEU A 244 19.91 1.67 -9.83
CA LEU A 244 20.38 0.86 -10.94
C LEU A 244 20.16 1.59 -12.28
N PHE A 245 18.97 2.14 -12.49
CA PHE A 245 18.66 2.93 -13.69
C PHE A 245 19.58 4.14 -13.81
N ALA A 246 19.85 4.86 -12.71
CA ALA A 246 20.71 6.06 -12.70
C ALA A 246 22.12 5.78 -13.20
N LYS A 247 22.65 4.59 -12.91
CA LYS A 247 23.99 4.16 -13.30
C LYS A 247 24.03 3.52 -14.68
N SER A 248 22.86 3.31 -15.30
CA SER A 248 22.74 2.63 -16.58
C SER A 248 23.01 3.56 -17.78
N PRO A 249 23.34 3.01 -18.96
CA PRO A 249 23.46 3.78 -20.19
C PRO A 249 22.16 4.51 -20.59
N HIS A 250 20.99 4.00 -20.16
CA HIS A 250 19.70 4.61 -20.47
C HIS A 250 19.49 5.94 -19.75
N LYS A 251 20.14 6.18 -18.59
CA LYS A 251 19.95 7.44 -17.87
C LYS A 251 20.38 8.64 -18.71
N ALA A 252 21.59 8.60 -19.24
CA ALA A 252 22.12 9.68 -20.08
C ALA A 252 21.32 9.83 -21.38
N ALA A 253 20.90 8.72 -21.99
CA ALA A 253 20.08 8.73 -23.19
C ALA A 253 18.70 9.38 -22.97
N HIS A 254 18.02 9.03 -21.87
CA HIS A 254 16.72 9.61 -21.54
C HIS A 254 16.82 11.10 -21.22
N GLU A 255 17.88 11.53 -20.54
CA GLU A 255 18.12 12.97 -20.30
C GLU A 255 18.37 13.73 -21.60
N ALA A 256 19.22 13.19 -22.49
CA ALA A 256 19.53 13.82 -23.77
C ALA A 256 18.30 13.95 -24.68
N LEU A 257 17.39 12.98 -24.62
CA LEU A 257 16.17 12.93 -25.44
C LEU A 257 14.94 13.52 -24.76
N GLY A 258 15.04 13.95 -23.50
CA GLY A 258 13.90 14.44 -22.71
C GLY A 258 12.81 13.39 -22.48
N LEU A 259 13.17 12.10 -22.45
CA LEU A 259 12.23 10.99 -22.31
C LEU A 259 11.84 10.75 -20.84
N PRO A 260 10.57 10.36 -20.58
CA PRO A 260 10.05 10.17 -19.22
C PRO A 260 10.52 8.86 -18.55
N GLU A 261 11.84 8.66 -18.40
CA GLU A 261 12.50 7.57 -17.65
C GLU A 261 11.71 6.25 -17.60
N CYS A 262 11.15 5.89 -16.43
CA CYS A 262 10.44 4.64 -16.19
C CYS A 262 9.18 4.46 -17.04
N GLU A 263 8.48 5.55 -17.37
CA GLU A 263 7.20 5.53 -18.07
C GLU A 263 7.33 4.96 -19.49
N VAL A 264 8.48 5.19 -20.12
CA VAL A 264 8.74 4.72 -21.50
C VAL A 264 8.57 3.20 -21.61
N CYS A 265 8.94 2.45 -20.56
CA CYS A 265 8.87 0.99 -20.57
C CYS A 265 7.70 0.44 -19.73
N HIS A 266 7.30 1.14 -18.66
CA HIS A 266 6.31 0.63 -17.69
C HIS A 266 4.95 1.33 -17.73
N GLY A 267 4.82 2.45 -18.44
CA GLY A 267 3.64 3.32 -18.37
C GLY A 267 3.54 4.08 -17.04
N ASN A 268 2.42 4.80 -16.83
CA ASN A 268 2.20 5.65 -15.66
C ASN A 268 0.85 5.37 -14.94
N HIS A 269 -0.28 5.36 -15.65
CA HIS A 269 -1.59 5.08 -15.08
C HIS A 269 -2.00 3.62 -15.26
N LEU A 270 -1.64 2.97 -16.38
CA LEU A 270 -1.85 1.53 -16.61
C LEU A 270 -0.57 0.71 -16.35
N ILE A 271 0.04 0.88 -15.18
CA ILE A 271 1.24 0.12 -14.82
C ILE A 271 0.88 -1.36 -14.65
N ARG A 272 1.36 -2.22 -15.55
CA ARG A 272 1.11 -3.67 -15.50
C ARG A 272 2.14 -4.38 -14.64
N LYS A 273 1.83 -5.60 -14.20
CA LYS A 273 2.76 -6.44 -13.44
C LYS A 273 3.94 -6.75 -14.36
N PRO A 274 5.17 -6.37 -13.98
CA PRO A 274 6.32 -6.74 -14.77
C PRO A 274 6.41 -8.26 -14.88
N SER A 275 6.77 -8.74 -16.05
CA SER A 275 6.98 -10.15 -16.32
C SER A 275 8.27 -10.34 -17.09
N ASP A 276 8.80 -11.57 -17.07
CA ASP A 276 10.05 -11.88 -17.76
C ASP A 276 9.88 -11.65 -19.28
N GLU A 277 8.66 -11.74 -19.83
CA GLU A 277 8.28 -11.45 -21.23
C GLU A 277 8.61 -10.04 -21.71
N MET A 278 8.63 -9.07 -20.79
CA MET A 278 9.06 -7.71 -21.12
C MET A 278 10.56 -7.64 -21.45
N LEU A 279 11.35 -8.62 -21.00
CA LEU A 279 12.78 -8.71 -21.21
C LEU A 279 13.10 -9.60 -22.43
N GLY A 280 14.07 -9.14 -23.23
CA GLY A 280 14.56 -9.85 -24.40
C GLY A 280 14.15 -9.17 -25.69
N VAL A 281 13.77 -10.00 -26.67
CA VAL A 281 13.43 -9.55 -28.04
C VAL A 281 12.20 -10.25 -28.60
N GLY A 282 11.40 -10.85 -27.72
CA GLY A 282 10.12 -11.46 -28.07
C GLY A 282 9.05 -10.41 -28.41
N ALA A 283 7.85 -10.88 -28.75
CA ALA A 283 6.74 -10.01 -29.15
C ALA A 283 6.33 -9.00 -28.06
N ASP A 284 6.42 -9.40 -26.79
CA ASP A 284 6.06 -8.56 -25.64
C ASP A 284 7.26 -7.78 -25.06
N ALA A 285 8.45 -7.90 -25.68
CA ALA A 285 9.65 -7.26 -25.17
C ALA A 285 9.63 -5.76 -25.42
N VAL A 286 9.97 -4.97 -24.40
CA VAL A 286 9.96 -3.50 -24.53
C VAL A 286 11.22 -2.95 -25.21
N CYS A 287 12.29 -3.73 -25.26
CA CYS A 287 13.60 -3.31 -25.75
C CYS A 287 13.60 -3.08 -27.27
N VAL A 288 12.86 -3.91 -28.02
CA VAL A 288 12.86 -3.90 -29.50
C VAL A 288 12.13 -2.71 -30.11
N SER A 289 11.38 -1.95 -29.30
CA SER A 289 10.80 -0.67 -29.70
C SER A 289 11.86 0.37 -30.09
N CYS A 290 13.08 0.25 -29.55
CA CYS A 290 14.18 1.17 -29.81
C CYS A 290 15.47 0.47 -30.27
N HIS A 291 15.62 -0.84 -30.04
CA HIS A 291 16.82 -1.60 -30.37
C HIS A 291 16.58 -2.57 -31.52
N GLU A 292 17.21 -2.28 -32.67
CA GLU A 292 17.14 -3.12 -33.85
C GLU A 292 17.99 -4.40 -33.73
N PRO A 293 17.65 -5.48 -34.47
CA PRO A 293 18.45 -6.69 -34.53
C PRO A 293 19.92 -6.39 -34.87
N GLY A 294 20.84 -6.93 -34.06
CA GLY A 294 22.28 -6.71 -34.25
C GLY A 294 22.85 -5.46 -33.56
N SER A 295 22.00 -4.61 -32.95
CA SER A 295 22.49 -3.56 -32.05
C SER A 295 23.06 -4.15 -30.74
N ALA A 296 23.88 -3.36 -30.03
CA ALA A 296 24.41 -3.77 -28.73
C ALA A 296 23.27 -3.99 -27.71
N GLY A 297 22.30 -3.07 -27.66
CA GLY A 297 21.14 -3.17 -26.76
C GLY A 297 20.27 -4.40 -27.04
N TYR A 298 20.08 -4.76 -28.31
CA TYR A 298 19.36 -5.98 -28.70
C TYR A 298 20.06 -7.24 -28.15
N ARG A 299 21.38 -7.34 -28.34
CA ARG A 299 22.15 -8.47 -27.79
C ARG A 299 22.14 -8.51 -26.27
N SER A 300 22.28 -7.36 -25.61
CA SER A 300 22.21 -7.27 -24.15
C SER A 300 20.85 -7.73 -23.62
N ALA A 301 19.74 -7.33 -24.27
CA ALA A 301 18.40 -7.77 -23.88
C ALA A 301 18.24 -9.29 -24.03
N GLN A 302 18.70 -9.86 -25.16
CA GLN A 302 18.70 -11.33 -25.36
C GLN A 302 19.50 -12.05 -24.28
N GLN A 303 20.71 -11.58 -23.98
CA GLN A 303 21.57 -12.19 -22.96
C GLN A 303 20.91 -12.13 -21.58
N MET A 304 20.36 -10.98 -21.19
CA MET A 304 19.69 -10.85 -19.90
C MET A 304 18.48 -11.80 -19.78
N ARG A 305 17.65 -11.90 -20.84
CA ARG A 305 16.54 -12.86 -20.82
C ARG A 305 17.03 -14.30 -20.69
N ALA A 306 18.07 -14.67 -21.42
CA ALA A 306 18.65 -16.00 -21.35
C ALA A 306 19.20 -16.33 -19.95
N SER A 307 19.83 -15.38 -19.27
CA SER A 307 20.32 -15.56 -17.89
C SER A 307 19.17 -15.79 -16.90
N ILE A 308 18.06 -15.04 -17.02
CA ILE A 308 16.87 -15.24 -16.17
C ILE A 308 16.23 -16.61 -16.42
N GLU A 309 16.02 -17.00 -17.68
CA GLU A 309 15.43 -18.31 -18.01
C GLU A 309 16.31 -19.48 -17.55
N ARG A 310 17.64 -19.34 -17.67
CA ARG A 310 18.59 -20.35 -17.19
C ARG A 310 18.44 -20.58 -15.67
N LEU A 311 18.45 -19.51 -14.88
CA LEU A 311 18.28 -19.61 -13.43
C LEU A 311 16.91 -20.15 -13.05
N LYS A 312 15.85 -19.65 -13.69
CA LYS A 312 14.47 -20.11 -13.46
C LYS A 312 14.32 -21.61 -13.75
N ALA A 313 14.91 -22.11 -14.83
CA ALA A 313 14.88 -23.54 -15.16
C ALA A 313 15.62 -24.38 -14.10
N GLN A 314 16.78 -23.92 -13.63
CA GLN A 314 17.56 -24.62 -12.61
C GLN A 314 16.83 -24.64 -11.25
N VAL A 315 16.22 -23.51 -10.85
CA VAL A 315 15.39 -23.43 -9.64
C VAL A 315 14.21 -24.39 -9.71
N ALA A 316 13.51 -24.45 -10.86
CA ALA A 316 12.40 -25.39 -11.05
C ALA A 316 12.84 -26.86 -10.96
N GLY A 317 14.00 -27.19 -11.52
CA GLY A 317 14.60 -28.54 -11.41
C GLY A 317 14.93 -28.90 -9.95
N ALA A 318 15.58 -27.98 -9.24
CA ALA A 318 15.90 -28.12 -7.83
C ALA A 318 14.65 -28.31 -6.97
N GLN A 319 13.62 -27.49 -7.18
CA GLN A 319 12.33 -27.61 -6.49
C GLN A 319 11.71 -28.99 -6.70
N ALA A 320 11.65 -29.48 -7.94
CA ALA A 320 11.09 -30.80 -8.23
C ALA A 320 11.87 -31.93 -7.53
N ALA A 321 13.20 -31.85 -7.49
CA ALA A 321 14.04 -32.84 -6.81
C ALA A 321 13.83 -32.83 -5.28
N VAL A 322 13.74 -31.64 -4.67
CA VAL A 322 13.51 -31.47 -3.23
C VAL A 322 12.11 -31.96 -2.86
N GLU A 323 11.08 -31.56 -3.59
CA GLU A 323 9.70 -32.01 -3.36
C GLU A 323 9.56 -33.53 -3.48
N GLN A 324 10.21 -34.14 -4.48
CA GLN A 324 10.20 -35.59 -4.64
C GLN A 324 10.89 -36.31 -3.48
N ALA A 325 12.03 -35.80 -3.00
CA ALA A 325 12.72 -36.36 -1.85
C ALA A 325 11.90 -36.21 -0.54
N ALA A 326 11.27 -35.05 -0.33
CA ALA A 326 10.40 -34.78 0.81
C ALA A 326 9.18 -35.74 0.83
N GLN A 327 8.56 -36.01 -0.33
CA GLN A 327 7.46 -36.98 -0.45
C GLN A 327 7.86 -38.42 -0.09
N LEU A 328 9.15 -38.76 -0.19
CA LEU A 328 9.69 -40.05 0.26
C LEU A 328 9.98 -40.09 1.78
N GLY A 329 9.70 -39.00 2.50
CA GLY A 329 9.92 -38.88 3.94
C GLY A 329 11.38 -38.58 4.31
N MET A 330 12.18 -38.07 3.38
CA MET A 330 13.55 -37.62 3.66
C MET A 330 13.54 -36.21 4.27
N ASP A 331 14.46 -35.95 5.19
CA ASP A 331 14.65 -34.62 5.78
C ASP A 331 15.32 -33.67 4.77
N MET A 332 14.64 -32.56 4.45
CA MET A 332 15.01 -31.62 3.39
C MET A 332 15.28 -30.20 3.87
N GLY A 333 15.43 -29.96 5.18
CA GLY A 333 15.59 -28.59 5.70
C GLY A 333 16.76 -27.81 5.08
N GLU A 334 17.92 -28.44 4.86
CA GLU A 334 19.07 -27.79 4.22
C GLU A 334 18.81 -27.50 2.74
N ALA A 335 18.17 -28.43 2.02
CA ALA A 335 17.87 -28.26 0.60
C ALA A 335 16.77 -27.20 0.36
N GLU A 336 15.79 -27.10 1.26
CA GLU A 336 14.77 -26.06 1.26
C GLU A 336 15.37 -24.68 1.51
N PHE A 337 16.37 -24.57 2.40
CA PHE A 337 17.11 -23.33 2.62
C PHE A 337 17.88 -22.90 1.36
N GLU A 338 18.62 -23.81 0.73
CA GLU A 338 19.33 -23.53 -0.52
C GLU A 338 18.37 -23.15 -1.66
N LEU A 339 17.20 -23.79 -1.75
CA LEU A 339 16.17 -23.44 -2.72
C LEU A 339 15.64 -22.02 -2.48
N HIS A 340 15.42 -21.64 -1.21
CA HIS A 340 14.98 -20.29 -0.86
C HIS A 340 16.01 -19.21 -1.22
N GLU A 341 17.30 -19.47 -1.00
CA GLU A 341 18.38 -18.58 -1.43
C GLU A 341 18.41 -18.45 -2.96
N ALA A 342 18.23 -19.55 -3.69
CA ALA A 342 18.16 -19.50 -5.15
C ALA A 342 16.99 -18.66 -5.68
N ASP A 343 15.80 -18.80 -5.09
CA ASP A 343 14.62 -17.97 -5.41
C ASP A 343 14.84 -16.48 -5.09
N THR A 344 15.53 -16.21 -3.98
CA THR A 344 15.93 -14.86 -3.59
C THR A 344 16.87 -14.26 -4.64
N LYS A 345 17.86 -15.02 -5.12
CA LYS A 345 18.77 -14.59 -6.19
C LYS A 345 18.04 -14.37 -7.51
N LEU A 346 17.05 -15.19 -7.85
CA LEU A 346 16.21 -14.97 -9.03
C LEU A 346 15.43 -13.66 -8.94
N THR A 347 14.89 -13.34 -7.76
CA THR A 347 14.21 -12.06 -7.50
C THR A 347 15.18 -10.87 -7.58
N GLN A 348 16.39 -11.02 -7.04
CA GLN A 348 17.45 -10.01 -7.17
C GLN A 348 17.87 -9.81 -8.63
N ALA A 349 18.05 -10.88 -9.40
CA ALA A 349 18.41 -10.80 -10.81
C ALA A 349 17.36 -10.03 -11.62
N ARG A 350 16.06 -10.28 -11.39
CA ARG A 350 14.96 -9.49 -11.99
C ARG A 350 15.02 -8.01 -11.64
N THR A 351 15.49 -7.67 -10.45
CA THR A 351 15.71 -6.26 -10.07
C THR A 351 16.89 -5.66 -10.83
N TYR A 352 18.00 -6.40 -10.96
CA TYR A 352 19.23 -5.98 -11.64
C TYR A 352 19.10 -5.81 -13.15
N VAL A 353 18.01 -6.26 -13.77
CA VAL A 353 17.64 -5.91 -15.16
C VAL A 353 17.67 -4.39 -15.38
N HIS A 354 17.34 -3.58 -14.35
CA HIS A 354 17.32 -2.13 -14.44
C HIS A 354 18.72 -1.48 -14.46
N ALA A 355 19.80 -2.26 -14.32
CA ALA A 355 21.15 -1.79 -14.66
C ALA A 355 21.39 -1.78 -16.18
N PHE A 356 20.54 -2.48 -16.96
CA PHE A 356 20.67 -2.68 -18.41
C PHE A 356 22.06 -3.16 -18.82
N SER A 357 22.64 -4.04 -18.01
CA SER A 357 24.02 -4.50 -18.13
C SER A 357 24.11 -5.97 -17.77
N PRO A 358 24.31 -6.88 -18.75
CA PRO A 358 24.52 -8.30 -18.46
C PRO A 358 25.68 -8.55 -17.46
N PRO A 359 26.85 -7.90 -17.57
CA PRO A 359 27.93 -8.07 -16.59
C PRO A 359 27.56 -7.69 -15.15
N ALA A 360 26.62 -6.76 -14.96
CA ALA A 360 26.17 -6.39 -13.62
C ALA A 360 25.18 -7.42 -13.02
N MET A 361 24.47 -8.17 -13.86
CA MET A 361 23.46 -9.14 -13.45
C MET A 361 24.03 -10.56 -13.30
N GLU A 362 25.00 -10.93 -14.15
CA GLU A 362 25.51 -12.30 -14.21
C GLU A 362 26.04 -12.85 -12.87
N PRO A 363 26.77 -12.08 -12.03
CA PRO A 363 27.22 -12.60 -10.73
C PRO A 363 26.08 -13.08 -9.82
N ILE A 364 24.94 -12.37 -9.83
CA ILE A 364 23.76 -12.72 -9.04
C ILE A 364 23.11 -13.99 -9.59
N VAL A 365 23.10 -14.13 -10.92
CA VAL A 365 22.58 -15.32 -11.61
C VAL A 365 23.43 -16.53 -11.27
N GLU A 366 24.76 -16.40 -11.31
CA GLU A 366 25.69 -17.48 -10.97
C GLU A 366 25.58 -17.91 -9.50
N GLU A 367 25.46 -16.97 -8.55
CA GLU A 367 25.17 -17.30 -7.16
C GLU A 367 23.85 -18.08 -7.02
N GLY A 368 22.79 -17.65 -7.71
CA GLY A 368 21.51 -18.37 -7.72
C GLY A 368 21.62 -19.78 -8.31
N LEU A 369 22.39 -19.96 -9.39
CA LEU A 369 22.62 -21.26 -10.01
C LEU A 369 23.39 -22.20 -9.07
N GLN A 370 24.33 -21.67 -8.29
CA GLN A 370 25.05 -22.44 -7.28
C GLN A 370 24.12 -22.96 -6.19
N HIS A 371 23.29 -22.10 -5.59
CA HIS A 371 22.30 -22.48 -4.57
C HIS A 371 21.30 -23.51 -5.13
N ALA A 372 20.75 -23.28 -6.33
CA ALA A 372 19.83 -24.22 -6.95
C ALA A 372 20.50 -25.58 -7.25
N GLY A 373 21.74 -25.58 -7.74
CA GLY A 373 22.50 -26.81 -7.96
C GLY A 373 22.81 -27.58 -6.67
N GLN A 374 23.05 -26.88 -5.56
CA GLN A 374 23.22 -27.50 -4.24
C GLN A 374 21.92 -28.15 -3.75
N ALA A 375 20.80 -27.43 -3.82
CA ALA A 375 19.48 -27.95 -3.46
C ALA A 375 19.11 -29.20 -4.30
N GLU A 376 19.27 -29.13 -5.62
CA GLU A 376 19.00 -30.25 -6.53
C GLU A 376 19.88 -31.47 -6.19
N GLY A 377 21.18 -31.25 -5.99
CA GLY A 377 22.12 -32.29 -5.60
C GLY A 377 21.77 -32.95 -4.26
N GLN A 378 21.33 -32.17 -3.26
CA GLN A 378 20.86 -32.69 -1.98
C GLN A 378 19.60 -33.54 -2.14
N GLY A 379 18.61 -33.07 -2.91
CA GLY A 379 17.40 -33.85 -3.21
C GLY A 379 17.72 -35.19 -3.87
N HIS A 380 18.59 -35.20 -4.88
CA HIS A 380 19.03 -36.44 -5.53
C HIS A 380 19.78 -37.39 -4.60
N ARG A 381 20.67 -36.87 -3.73
CA ARG A 381 21.37 -37.68 -2.74
C ARG A 381 20.40 -38.31 -1.74
N ALA A 382 19.41 -37.56 -1.26
CA ALA A 382 18.39 -38.08 -0.35
C ALA A 382 17.53 -39.17 -1.00
N MET A 383 17.12 -39.00 -2.26
CA MET A 383 16.41 -40.05 -3.00
C MET A 383 17.26 -41.30 -3.23
N HIS A 384 18.57 -41.15 -3.44
CA HIS A 384 19.49 -42.27 -3.54
C HIS A 384 19.63 -42.99 -2.19
N GLU A 385 19.78 -42.24 -1.10
CA GLU A 385 19.86 -42.78 0.26
C GLU A 385 18.58 -43.54 0.65
N PHE A 386 17.41 -43.00 0.33
CA PHE A 386 16.14 -43.69 0.52
C PHE A 386 16.12 -45.07 -0.16
N ARG A 387 16.52 -45.14 -1.43
CA ARG A 387 16.60 -46.39 -2.20
C ARG A 387 17.60 -47.36 -1.57
N PHE A 388 18.76 -46.87 -1.16
CA PHE A 388 19.79 -47.66 -0.51
C PHE A 388 19.30 -48.26 0.82
N ARG A 389 18.70 -47.46 1.71
CA ARG A 389 18.13 -47.91 2.99
C ARG A 389 17.07 -48.98 2.79
N ARG A 390 16.21 -48.82 1.78
CA ARG A 390 15.13 -49.77 1.46
C ARG A 390 15.66 -51.09 0.90
N GLN A 391 16.67 -51.05 0.03
CA GLN A 391 17.35 -52.26 -0.43
C GLN A 391 18.08 -52.98 0.71
N GLY A 392 18.78 -52.25 1.57
CA GLY A 392 19.46 -52.80 2.74
C GLY A 392 18.50 -53.48 3.72
N LEU A 393 17.33 -52.87 3.97
CA LEU A 393 16.28 -53.47 4.79
C LEU A 393 15.77 -54.78 4.18
N TRP A 394 15.52 -54.81 2.86
CA TRP A 394 15.11 -56.03 2.16
C TRP A 394 16.14 -57.16 2.29
N VAL A 395 17.42 -56.85 2.06
CA VAL A 395 18.52 -57.83 2.22
C VAL A 395 18.57 -58.36 3.66
N THR A 396 18.46 -57.47 4.64
CA THR A 396 18.47 -57.83 6.06
C THR A 396 17.27 -58.73 6.42
N LEU A 397 16.07 -58.40 5.92
CA LEU A 397 14.88 -59.22 6.14
C LEU A 397 15.00 -60.61 5.52
N VAL A 398 15.61 -60.74 4.34
CA VAL A 398 15.88 -62.04 3.70
C VAL A 398 16.85 -62.87 4.54
N ILE A 399 17.93 -62.26 5.05
CA ILE A 399 18.89 -62.95 5.93
C ILE A 399 18.20 -63.41 7.21
N ILE A 400 17.39 -62.56 7.85
CA ILE A 400 16.63 -62.90 9.06
C ILE A 400 15.66 -64.05 8.77
N ALA A 401 14.91 -64.00 7.67
CA ALA A 401 13.98 -65.05 7.30
C ALA A 401 14.69 -66.39 7.06
N PHE A 402 15.87 -66.37 6.43
CA PHE A 402 16.69 -67.56 6.25
C PHE A 402 17.19 -68.13 7.58
N LEU A 403 17.69 -67.28 8.49
CA LEU A 403 18.13 -67.70 9.83
C LEU A 403 16.99 -68.29 10.66
N VAL A 404 15.82 -67.64 10.64
CA VAL A 404 14.61 -68.13 11.33
C VAL A 404 14.15 -69.46 10.73
N GLY A 405 14.12 -69.59 9.40
CA GLY A 405 13.78 -70.84 8.72
C GLY A 405 14.74 -71.97 9.07
N GLY A 406 16.05 -71.70 9.09
CA GLY A 406 17.08 -72.65 9.52
C GLY A 406 16.90 -73.09 10.97
N LEU A 407 16.61 -72.15 11.88
CA LEU A 407 16.32 -72.45 13.28
C LEU A 407 15.08 -73.35 13.44
N LEU A 408 14.01 -73.06 12.71
CA LEU A 408 12.78 -73.86 12.74
C LEU A 408 13.00 -75.29 12.22
N LEU A 409 13.83 -75.45 11.18
CA LEU A 409 14.22 -76.76 10.66
C LEU A 409 15.05 -77.55 11.68
N ALA A 410 16.02 -76.90 12.32
CA ALA A 410 16.83 -77.51 13.37
C ALA A 410 15.97 -77.97 14.56
N ILE A 411 15.04 -77.13 15.03
CA ILE A 411 14.10 -77.48 16.10
C ILE A 411 13.27 -78.71 15.72
N ARG A 412 12.72 -78.75 14.50
CA ARG A 412 11.96 -79.91 14.00
C ARG A 412 12.80 -81.19 13.96
N GLU A 413 14.07 -81.09 13.56
CA GLU A 413 14.97 -82.24 13.55
C GLU A 413 15.21 -82.77 14.97
N PHE A 414 15.47 -81.90 15.95
CA PHE A 414 15.60 -82.28 17.36
C PHE A 414 14.34 -82.94 17.92
N GLU A 415 13.16 -82.38 17.64
CA GLU A 415 11.88 -82.97 18.06
C GLU A 415 11.62 -84.34 17.39
N SER A 416 12.01 -84.51 16.13
CA SER A 416 11.88 -85.78 15.40
C SER A 416 12.82 -86.87 15.90
N ARG A 417 13.99 -86.50 16.43
CA ARG A 417 14.97 -87.43 17.03
C ARG A 417 14.65 -87.77 18.49
N SER A 418 13.79 -86.98 19.14
CA SER A 418 13.39 -87.17 20.55
C SER A 418 12.09 -87.99 20.71
N LYS A 419 11.45 -88.38 19.62
CA LYS A 419 10.37 -89.37 19.57
C LYS A 419 10.93 -90.69 19.06
#